data_AF-A0A3N0E5I5-F1
#
_entry.id   AF-A0A3N0E5I5-F1
#
_cell.length_a   1.000
_cell.length_b   1.000
_cell.length_c   1.000
_cell.angle_alpha   90.00
_cell.angle_beta   90.00
_cell.angle_gamma   90.00
#
_symmetry.space_group_name_H-M   'P 1'
#
loop_
_entity.id
_entity.type
_entity.pdbx_description
1 polymer ?
#
loop_
_entity_poly.entity_id
_entity_poly.type
_entity_poly.pdbx_seq_one_letter_code
_entity_poly.pdbx_strand_id
1 'polypeptide(L)'
;MYKWTLSAVLWIALLFAVSCDFPEEGEDGVLPEEPTPGFVTHPENLNIVYFVPTDNPAVTDYEERLSELLIYFQDYVKSEMDRNGFGQKTFGLPVDTINNRVKLVTIQGEHDQATYDYGSGSTIISEINAYKQAHPEDFSSEHTLIILPERTDGGSQPFYGSGRSCFALDNPNIKVEEIPVTSSNYIGGMLHELGHGLGLSHNKATVSEQQSLGTSLMGSGNTTFGRQPTFITEVDCAILNRNQIFQSTPVPGIYEGATTTASPQLTFDDATQSLHVQGSFTSDKTVSDILFWLDPNVNNEGSGVNKDYNSVGWRGLVLSGNTYNINLPVQEIQDHGDWQYELKIKLLMQNGTIKTHTYSFEFVNGEYTPETKAGVYQHSSYNGWGVELEAGSYTTSQLVALGGIDNDISSVRVPLGLKVTLYSEDNFTGESYEVTTGNVSFLSAFNDKTSSIVVEED
;
A
#
# COMPACT_ATOMS: atom_id res chain seq x y z
N MET A 1 26.86 88.57 -46.54
CA MET A 1 27.67 89.69 -46.00
C MET A 1 28.45 89.17 -44.80
N TYR A 2 29.79 89.29 -44.84
CA TYR A 2 30.81 89.43 -43.75
C TYR A 2 30.46 88.86 -42.35
N LYS A 3 31.29 88.11 -41.59
CA LYS A 3 32.75 87.86 -41.45
C LYS A 3 32.91 86.68 -40.45
N TRP A 4 33.74 85.64 -40.66
CA TRP A 4 35.10 85.39 -40.09
C TRP A 4 35.27 85.75 -38.59
N THR A 5 35.81 84.93 -37.66
CA THR A 5 37.14 84.27 -37.57
C THR A 5 37.32 83.43 -36.28
N LEU A 6 38.15 82.35 -36.35
CA LEU A 6 39.20 81.82 -35.42
C LEU A 6 38.92 81.62 -33.90
N SER A 7 39.57 80.75 -33.10
CA SER A 7 40.50 79.59 -33.14
C SER A 7 41.30 79.61 -31.82
N ALA A 8 41.83 78.45 -31.41
CA ALA A 8 42.95 78.20 -30.47
C ALA A 8 42.66 78.32 -28.95
N VAL A 9 42.72 77.27 -28.12
CA VAL A 9 43.78 76.28 -27.75
C VAL A 9 44.74 76.79 -26.65
N LEU A 10 44.80 76.08 -25.51
CA LEU A 10 45.98 75.79 -24.66
C LEU A 10 45.51 74.85 -23.50
N TRP A 11 45.75 73.54 -23.48
CA TRP A 11 46.97 72.75 -23.18
C TRP A 11 47.75 73.16 -21.92
N ILE A 12 47.56 72.42 -20.82
CA ILE A 12 48.65 71.95 -19.94
C ILE A 12 48.36 70.49 -19.57
N ALA A 13 49.31 69.62 -19.92
CA ALA A 13 49.42 68.25 -19.48
C ALA A 13 50.18 68.18 -18.15
N LEU A 14 49.87 67.19 -17.31
CA LEU A 14 50.92 66.39 -16.69
C LEU A 14 50.38 64.99 -16.35
N LEU A 15 51.03 63.99 -16.95
CA LEU A 15 50.88 62.57 -16.68
C LEU A 15 51.31 62.22 -15.26
N PHE A 16 50.68 61.20 -14.67
CA PHE A 16 51.43 60.05 -14.15
C PHE A 16 50.61 58.78 -14.40
N ALA A 17 51.21 57.85 -15.15
CA ALA A 17 50.69 56.52 -15.39
C ALA A 17 51.01 55.62 -14.18
N VAL A 18 50.01 54.89 -13.70
CA VAL A 18 50.19 53.61 -13.01
C VAL A 18 49.14 52.65 -13.57
N SER A 19 49.62 51.56 -14.12
CA SER A 19 48.86 50.44 -14.68
C SER A 19 48.29 49.59 -13.55
N CYS A 20 47.02 49.16 -13.67
CA CYS A 20 46.50 47.91 -13.13
C CYS A 20 45.18 47.57 -13.85
N ASP A 21 45.09 46.34 -14.32
CA ASP A 21 44.00 45.74 -15.10
C ASP A 21 42.63 45.82 -14.41
N PHE A 22 41.58 46.07 -15.21
CA PHE A 22 40.19 45.80 -14.85
C PHE A 22 39.76 44.49 -15.55
N PRO A 23 39.19 43.50 -14.85
CA PRO A 23 38.65 42.32 -15.49
C PRO A 23 37.30 42.63 -16.14
N GLU A 24 37.06 42.07 -17.32
CA GLU A 24 35.75 41.99 -17.97
C GLU A 24 34.83 41.08 -17.15
N GLU A 25 33.72 41.60 -16.65
CA GLU A 25 32.59 40.80 -16.19
C GLU A 25 31.73 40.40 -17.40
N GLY A 26 31.71 39.10 -17.68
CA GLY A 26 30.63 38.47 -18.43
C GLY A 26 29.51 38.13 -17.46
N GLU A 27 28.35 38.77 -17.62
CA GLU A 27 27.09 38.28 -17.04
C GLU A 27 26.37 37.43 -18.11
N ASP A 28 26.51 36.12 -18.00
CA ASP A 28 25.48 35.21 -18.49
C ASP A 28 24.27 35.37 -17.55
N GLY A 29 23.16 35.84 -18.10
CA GLY A 29 21.90 35.99 -17.38
C GLY A 29 21.37 34.64 -16.92
N VAL A 30 21.60 34.31 -15.64
CA VAL A 30 20.89 33.24 -14.95
C VAL A 30 19.44 33.73 -14.77
N LEU A 31 18.52 33.13 -15.52
CA LEU A 31 17.08 33.25 -15.24
C LEU A 31 16.87 32.83 -13.78
N PRO A 32 16.09 33.58 -12.97
CA PRO A 32 15.85 33.19 -11.59
C PRO A 32 15.29 31.77 -11.55
N GLU A 33 15.91 30.89 -10.77
CA GLU A 33 15.33 29.58 -10.48
C GLU A 33 13.89 29.81 -9.99
N GLU A 34 12.94 29.15 -10.64
CA GLU A 34 11.57 29.07 -10.15
C GLU A 34 11.62 28.66 -8.68
N PRO A 35 10.89 29.32 -7.78
CA PRO A 35 10.94 29.01 -6.35
C PRO A 35 10.63 27.53 -6.15
N THR A 36 11.60 26.78 -5.64
CA THR A 36 11.40 25.38 -5.29
C THR A 36 10.33 25.32 -4.20
N PRO A 37 9.25 24.55 -4.39
CA PRO A 37 8.25 24.36 -3.35
C PRO A 37 8.91 23.90 -2.05
N GLY A 38 8.38 24.33 -0.90
CA GLY A 38 8.89 23.91 0.42
C GLY A 38 8.64 22.43 0.77
N PHE A 39 8.28 21.61 -0.20
CA PHE A 39 7.89 20.22 -0.08
C PHE A 39 8.32 19.40 -1.30
N VAL A 40 8.34 18.08 -1.18
CA VAL A 40 8.80 17.17 -2.24
C VAL A 40 7.73 17.02 -3.33
N THR A 41 8.15 17.17 -4.57
CA THR A 41 7.36 16.89 -5.77
C THR A 41 8.12 15.91 -6.68
N HIS A 42 7.39 15.04 -7.36
CA HIS A 42 7.92 14.08 -8.32
C HIS A 42 7.23 14.25 -9.69
N PRO A 43 7.69 13.57 -10.75
CA PRO A 43 6.96 13.54 -12.02
C PRO A 43 5.55 12.94 -11.91
N GLU A 44 5.35 12.00 -10.99
CA GLU A 44 4.07 11.37 -10.66
C GLU A 44 3.77 11.62 -9.18
N ASN A 45 2.70 12.35 -8.87
CA ASN A 45 2.36 12.78 -7.51
C ASN A 45 1.03 12.17 -7.03
N LEU A 46 0.80 12.19 -5.71
CA LEU A 46 -0.53 11.93 -5.15
C LEU A 46 -1.53 12.92 -5.76
N ASN A 47 -2.57 12.43 -6.42
CA ASN A 47 -3.66 13.30 -6.84
C ASN A 47 -4.51 13.63 -5.61
N ILE A 48 -4.74 14.91 -5.31
CA ILE A 48 -5.61 15.32 -4.19
C ILE A 48 -6.89 15.91 -4.76
N VAL A 49 -8.00 15.22 -4.54
CA VAL A 49 -9.33 15.66 -4.98
C VAL A 49 -10.12 16.14 -3.77
N TYR A 50 -10.62 17.36 -3.83
CA TYR A 50 -11.64 17.85 -2.91
C TYR A 50 -13.01 17.72 -3.58
N PHE A 51 -13.77 16.71 -3.19
CA PHE A 51 -15.04 16.34 -3.83
C PHE A 51 -16.21 16.97 -3.06
N VAL A 52 -16.98 17.84 -3.73
CA VAL A 52 -17.97 18.73 -3.10
C VAL A 52 -19.38 18.31 -3.51
N PRO A 53 -20.19 17.76 -2.59
CA PRO A 53 -21.61 17.51 -2.86
C PRO A 53 -22.38 18.81 -3.15
N THR A 54 -23.47 18.71 -3.91
CA THR A 54 -24.27 19.88 -4.35
C THR A 54 -24.86 20.73 -3.23
N ASP A 55 -25.03 20.17 -2.03
CA ASP A 55 -25.65 20.80 -0.85
C ASP A 55 -24.71 20.92 0.36
N ASN A 56 -23.47 20.42 0.28
CA ASN A 56 -22.47 20.51 1.34
C ASN A 56 -21.20 21.19 0.80
N PRO A 57 -21.07 22.53 0.93
CA PRO A 57 -19.98 23.27 0.34
C PRO A 57 -18.63 22.91 0.97
N ALA A 58 -17.55 23.21 0.24
CA ALA A 58 -16.20 23.05 0.76
C ALA A 58 -15.98 23.84 2.04
N VAL A 59 -15.25 23.24 2.98
CA VAL A 59 -14.91 23.86 4.26
C VAL A 59 -13.99 25.05 4.00
N THR A 60 -14.22 26.17 4.69
CA THR A 60 -13.40 27.37 4.58
C THR A 60 -11.90 27.06 4.73
N ASP A 61 -11.09 27.72 3.92
CA ASP A 61 -9.63 27.63 3.90
C ASP A 61 -9.05 26.20 3.72
N TYR A 62 -9.82 25.26 3.15
CA TYR A 62 -9.40 23.86 2.99
C TYR A 62 -8.08 23.71 2.22
N GLU A 63 -7.85 24.54 1.20
CA GLU A 63 -6.64 24.46 0.39
C GLU A 63 -5.37 24.75 1.19
N GLU A 64 -5.41 25.71 2.12
CA GLU A 64 -4.29 26.04 2.99
C GLU A 64 -4.12 24.97 4.07
N ARG A 65 -5.19 24.68 4.83
CA ARG A 65 -5.17 23.71 5.93
C ARG A 65 -4.72 22.31 5.48
N LEU A 66 -5.28 21.84 4.36
CA LEU A 66 -4.94 20.51 3.83
C LEU A 66 -3.56 20.52 3.18
N SER A 67 -3.13 21.61 2.55
CA SER A 67 -1.75 21.72 2.06
C SER A 67 -0.75 21.55 3.20
N GLU A 68 -0.90 22.30 4.29
CA GLU A 68 -0.03 22.20 5.46
C GLU A 68 -0.05 20.79 6.07
N LEU A 69 -1.24 20.20 6.20
CA LEU A 69 -1.40 18.86 6.76
C LEU A 69 -0.74 17.78 5.88
N LEU A 70 -0.87 17.86 4.56
CA LEU A 70 -0.26 16.92 3.63
C LEU A 70 1.26 17.05 3.60
N ILE A 71 1.80 18.27 3.72
CA ILE A 71 3.23 18.50 3.88
C ILE A 71 3.73 17.89 5.19
N TYR A 72 2.97 18.05 6.28
CA TYR A 72 3.30 17.40 7.56
C TYR A 72 3.31 15.86 7.44
N PHE A 73 2.32 15.26 6.76
CA PHE A 73 2.32 13.83 6.48
C PHE A 73 3.51 13.40 5.64
N GLN A 74 3.87 14.19 4.63
CA GLN A 74 5.02 13.93 3.78
C GLN A 74 6.32 13.88 4.59
N ASP A 75 6.50 14.81 5.53
CA ASP A 75 7.67 14.84 6.42
C ASP A 75 7.68 13.69 7.44
N TYR A 76 6.53 13.34 8.00
CA TYR A 76 6.40 12.17 8.88
C TYR A 76 6.79 10.88 8.15
N VAL A 77 6.22 10.63 6.96
CA VAL A 77 6.57 9.47 6.13
C VAL A 77 8.04 9.48 5.75
N LYS A 78 8.59 10.64 5.39
CA LYS A 78 10.02 10.81 5.08
C LYS A 78 10.92 10.39 6.24
N SER A 79 10.55 10.78 7.47
CA SER A 79 11.31 10.42 8.67
C SER A 79 11.26 8.91 8.95
N GLU A 80 10.11 8.27 8.72
CA GLU A 80 9.94 6.83 8.92
C GLU A 80 10.66 6.00 7.85
N MET A 81 10.68 6.47 6.61
CA MET A 81 11.48 5.87 5.54
C MET A 81 12.98 5.93 5.85
N ASP A 82 13.46 7.06 6.40
CA ASP A 82 14.86 7.23 6.80
C ASP A 82 15.21 6.35 8.00
N ARG A 83 14.34 6.29 9.03
CA ARG A 83 14.50 5.43 10.21
C ARG A 83 14.63 3.96 9.85
N ASN A 84 13.91 3.50 8.83
CA ASN A 84 13.95 2.13 8.33
C ASN A 84 15.03 1.90 7.24
N GLY A 85 15.92 2.86 6.99
CA GLY A 85 17.08 2.69 6.11
C GLY A 85 16.79 2.79 4.61
N PHE A 86 15.62 3.29 4.21
CA PHE A 86 15.28 3.57 2.81
C PHE A 86 15.66 4.99 2.37
N GLY A 87 16.27 5.75 3.27
CA GLY A 87 16.63 7.16 3.10
C GLY A 87 15.42 8.08 3.13
N GLN A 88 15.66 9.36 2.87
CA GLN A 88 14.66 10.43 2.94
C GLN A 88 13.66 10.44 1.75
N LYS A 89 13.15 9.27 1.35
CA LYS A 89 12.10 9.12 0.34
C LYS A 89 10.73 9.41 0.95
N THR A 90 9.83 9.96 0.15
CA THR A 90 8.44 10.24 0.52
C THR A 90 7.58 10.38 -0.73
N PHE A 91 6.25 10.41 -0.55
CA PHE A 91 5.32 10.59 -1.66
C PHE A 91 5.39 12.01 -2.23
N GLY A 92 5.22 12.14 -3.54
CA GLY A 92 5.21 13.44 -4.22
C GLY A 92 3.88 14.15 -4.07
N LEU A 93 3.94 15.48 -3.90
CA LEU A 93 2.77 16.35 -3.89
C LEU A 93 2.78 17.28 -5.13
N PRO A 94 1.62 17.49 -5.78
CA PRO A 94 1.50 18.41 -6.90
C PRO A 94 1.52 19.86 -6.40
N VAL A 95 2.01 20.78 -7.23
CA VAL A 95 2.23 22.18 -6.84
C VAL A 95 1.21 23.09 -7.52
N ASP A 96 0.55 23.93 -6.73
CA ASP A 96 -0.14 25.12 -7.23
C ASP A 96 0.90 26.25 -7.31
N THR A 97 1.40 26.51 -8.51
CA THR A 97 2.48 27.49 -8.75
C THR A 97 2.03 28.94 -8.53
N ILE A 98 0.73 29.20 -8.50
CA ILE A 98 0.20 30.56 -8.26
C ILE A 98 0.27 30.90 -6.78
N ASN A 99 -0.14 29.96 -5.93
CA ASN A 99 -0.23 30.16 -4.48
C ASN A 99 0.93 29.51 -3.70
N ASN A 100 1.85 28.83 -4.40
CA ASN A 100 3.00 28.12 -3.82
C ASN A 100 2.62 27.15 -2.69
N ARG A 101 1.62 26.31 -2.95
CA ARG A 101 1.06 25.32 -2.01
C ARG A 101 0.76 24.00 -2.73
N VAL A 102 0.28 23.00 -2.00
CA VAL A 102 -0.18 21.75 -2.61
C VAL A 102 -1.38 22.04 -3.53
N LYS A 103 -1.36 21.54 -4.76
CA LYS A 103 -2.49 21.64 -5.69
C LYS A 103 -3.59 20.65 -5.30
N LEU A 104 -4.79 21.17 -5.04
CA LEU A 104 -6.00 20.36 -4.87
C LEU A 104 -6.88 20.55 -6.11
N VAL A 105 -7.48 19.46 -6.59
CA VAL A 105 -8.45 19.47 -7.69
C VAL A 105 -9.85 19.45 -7.08
N THR A 106 -10.55 20.57 -7.16
CA THR A 106 -11.93 20.66 -6.65
C THR A 106 -12.91 20.15 -7.69
N ILE A 107 -13.67 19.11 -7.35
CA ILE A 107 -14.67 18.51 -8.24
C ILE A 107 -16.05 18.66 -7.60
N GLN A 108 -17.00 19.22 -8.35
CA GLN A 108 -18.40 19.30 -7.93
C GLN A 108 -19.06 17.96 -8.24
N GLY A 109 -19.59 17.31 -7.21
CA GLY A 109 -20.37 16.09 -7.36
C GLY A 109 -21.72 16.36 -8.02
N GLU A 110 -22.27 15.35 -8.68
CA GLU A 110 -23.57 15.40 -9.34
C GLU A 110 -24.77 15.35 -8.37
N HIS A 111 -24.54 14.93 -7.12
CA HIS A 111 -25.59 14.63 -6.15
C HIS A 111 -25.42 15.37 -4.81
N ASP A 112 -26.42 15.24 -3.94
CA ASP A 112 -26.37 15.74 -2.57
C ASP A 112 -25.48 14.86 -1.68
N GLN A 113 -25.09 15.38 -0.52
CA GLN A 113 -24.27 14.66 0.45
C GLN A 113 -24.96 13.38 0.92
N ALA A 114 -26.29 13.33 0.91
CA ALA A 114 -27.07 12.18 1.31
C ALA A 114 -26.85 10.97 0.41
N THR A 115 -26.72 11.21 -0.89
CA THR A 115 -26.43 10.20 -1.91
C THR A 115 -25.02 9.61 -1.77
N TYR A 116 -24.07 10.37 -1.24
CA TYR A 116 -22.69 9.93 -1.00
C TYR A 116 -22.52 9.32 0.39
N ASP A 117 -23.23 8.23 0.66
CA ASP A 117 -23.11 7.47 1.91
C ASP A 117 -21.78 6.69 2.00
N TYR A 118 -21.54 6.00 3.12
CA TYR A 118 -20.33 5.20 3.30
C TYR A 118 -20.07 4.19 2.16
N GLY A 119 -21.10 3.59 1.56
CA GLY A 119 -20.94 2.62 0.47
C GLY A 119 -20.64 3.23 -0.90
N SER A 120 -20.67 4.56 -1.02
CA SER A 120 -20.72 5.27 -2.30
C SER A 120 -19.36 5.56 -2.95
N GLY A 121 -18.28 4.93 -2.49
CA GLY A 121 -16.93 5.17 -3.02
C GLY A 121 -16.81 4.90 -4.53
N SER A 122 -17.49 3.85 -5.05
CA SER A 122 -17.48 3.54 -6.48
C SER A 122 -18.19 4.60 -7.33
N THR A 123 -19.27 5.20 -6.81
CA THR A 123 -19.99 6.31 -7.45
C THR A 123 -19.08 7.53 -7.57
N ILE A 124 -18.45 7.94 -6.47
CA ILE A 124 -17.54 9.10 -6.43
C ILE A 124 -16.34 8.87 -7.36
N ILE A 125 -15.71 7.68 -7.32
CA ILE A 125 -14.60 7.35 -8.23
C ILE A 125 -15.04 7.42 -9.70
N SER A 126 -16.27 7.03 -10.02
CA SER A 126 -16.79 7.11 -11.39
C SER A 126 -16.92 8.56 -11.86
N GLU A 127 -17.42 9.46 -11.01
CA GLU A 127 -17.50 10.90 -11.31
C GLU A 127 -16.11 11.53 -11.46
N ILE A 128 -15.16 11.18 -10.58
CA ILE A 128 -13.76 11.63 -10.68
C ILE A 128 -13.11 11.13 -11.98
N ASN A 129 -13.38 9.88 -12.38
CA ASN A 129 -12.86 9.34 -13.64
C ASN A 129 -13.43 10.07 -14.86
N ALA A 130 -14.70 10.48 -14.83
CA ALA A 130 -15.29 11.31 -15.87
C ALA A 130 -14.62 12.69 -15.95
N TYR A 131 -14.37 13.32 -14.80
CA TYR A 131 -13.60 14.57 -14.73
C TYR A 131 -12.17 14.38 -15.26
N LYS A 132 -11.46 13.35 -14.82
CA LYS A 132 -10.09 13.02 -15.27
C LYS A 132 -10.00 12.78 -16.77
N GLN A 133 -11.04 12.22 -17.39
CA GLN A 133 -11.08 12.07 -18.84
C GLN A 133 -11.13 13.43 -19.58
N ALA A 134 -11.82 14.42 -19.00
CA ALA A 134 -11.92 15.77 -19.56
C ALA A 134 -10.71 16.66 -19.20
N HIS A 135 -10.05 16.38 -18.08
CA HIS A 135 -8.95 17.18 -17.50
C HIS A 135 -7.75 16.30 -17.13
N PRO A 136 -7.16 15.55 -18.08
CA PRO A 136 -6.07 14.63 -17.77
C PRO A 136 -4.82 15.32 -17.20
N GLU A 137 -4.60 16.60 -17.50
CA GLU A 137 -3.49 17.42 -17.00
C GLU A 137 -3.50 17.67 -15.48
N ASP A 138 -4.66 17.46 -14.83
CA ASP A 138 -4.80 17.62 -13.38
C ASP A 138 -4.32 16.40 -12.59
N PHE A 139 -4.04 15.29 -13.27
CA PHE A 139 -3.68 14.01 -12.65
C PHE A 139 -2.36 13.50 -13.20
N SER A 140 -1.48 13.06 -12.30
CA SER A 140 -0.12 12.62 -12.67
C SER A 140 0.19 11.18 -12.27
N SER A 141 -0.69 10.51 -11.55
CA SER A 141 -0.48 9.13 -11.09
C SER A 141 -1.77 8.31 -11.03
N GLU A 142 -1.63 7.05 -10.62
CA GLU A 142 -2.75 6.15 -10.30
C GLU A 142 -3.25 6.29 -8.86
N HIS A 143 -2.62 7.12 -8.03
CA HIS A 143 -2.95 7.29 -6.61
C HIS A 143 -3.79 8.53 -6.34
N THR A 144 -4.91 8.39 -5.64
CA THR A 144 -5.82 9.52 -5.36
C THR A 144 -6.28 9.56 -3.91
N LEU A 145 -6.03 10.68 -3.23
CA LEU A 145 -6.67 11.01 -1.96
C LEU A 145 -7.93 11.84 -2.26
N ILE A 146 -9.08 11.32 -1.86
CA ILE A 146 -10.39 11.92 -2.09
C ILE A 146 -10.92 12.43 -0.76
N ILE A 147 -11.14 13.74 -0.66
CA ILE A 147 -11.56 14.41 0.57
C ILE A 147 -12.94 15.02 0.34
N LEU A 148 -13.88 14.71 1.23
CA LEU A 148 -15.22 15.29 1.24
C LEU A 148 -15.40 16.18 2.46
N PRO A 149 -16.16 17.29 2.38
CA PRO A 149 -16.58 18.00 3.59
C PRO A 149 -17.37 17.06 4.50
N GLU A 150 -17.15 17.13 5.81
CA GLU A 150 -17.90 16.35 6.80
C GLU A 150 -19.39 16.64 6.66
N ARG A 151 -20.18 15.58 6.62
CA ARG A 151 -21.63 15.66 6.48
C ARG A 151 -22.27 16.43 7.62
N THR A 152 -23.20 17.30 7.26
CA THR A 152 -23.95 18.15 8.19
C THR A 152 -25.31 17.56 8.57
N ASP A 153 -25.74 16.51 7.88
CA ASP A 153 -27.02 15.83 8.08
C ASP A 153 -26.95 14.64 9.07
N GLY A 154 -25.76 14.35 9.62
CA GLY A 154 -25.53 13.26 10.56
C GLY A 154 -25.41 11.87 9.92
N GLY A 155 -25.38 11.78 8.59
CA GLY A 155 -25.09 10.52 7.88
C GLY A 155 -23.60 10.19 7.86
N SER A 156 -23.26 8.99 7.36
CA SER A 156 -21.87 8.57 7.13
C SER A 156 -21.43 8.89 5.71
N GLN A 157 -20.12 8.94 5.49
CA GLN A 157 -19.49 9.15 4.19
C GLN A 157 -18.28 8.22 4.05
N PRO A 158 -17.76 8.01 2.82
CA PRO A 158 -16.60 7.17 2.61
C PRO A 158 -15.40 7.61 3.44
N PHE A 159 -14.79 6.66 4.14
CA PHE A 159 -13.57 6.84 4.94
C PHE A 159 -12.85 5.49 4.99
N TYR A 160 -12.17 5.16 3.88
CA TYR A 160 -11.49 3.88 3.68
C TYR A 160 -10.54 3.94 2.48
N GLY A 161 -9.55 3.05 2.44
CA GLY A 161 -8.82 2.70 1.22
C GLY A 161 -9.67 1.95 0.18
N SER A 162 -9.46 2.23 -1.11
CA SER A 162 -10.09 1.53 -2.23
C SER A 162 -9.13 1.43 -3.43
N GLY A 163 -8.47 0.29 -3.58
CA GLY A 163 -7.43 0.11 -4.59
C GLY A 163 -6.27 1.07 -4.35
N ARG A 164 -5.99 1.94 -5.33
CA ARG A 164 -4.98 3.02 -5.20
C ARG A 164 -5.60 4.38 -4.83
N SER A 165 -6.89 4.40 -4.53
CA SER A 165 -7.59 5.56 -4.00
C SER A 165 -7.81 5.39 -2.50
N CYS A 166 -8.07 6.50 -1.82
CA CYS A 166 -8.52 6.49 -0.43
C CYS A 166 -9.48 7.66 -0.19
N PHE A 167 -10.38 7.48 0.76
CA PHE A 167 -11.36 8.48 1.16
C PHE A 167 -11.07 8.99 2.55
N ALA A 168 -11.17 10.29 2.71
CA ALA A 168 -11.11 10.98 3.99
C ALA A 168 -12.16 12.09 4.04
N LEU A 169 -12.25 12.75 5.19
CA LEU A 169 -13.16 13.88 5.38
C LEU A 169 -12.41 15.13 5.82
N ASP A 170 -13.06 16.28 5.61
CA ASP A 170 -12.59 17.59 6.03
C ASP A 170 -13.62 18.30 6.92
N ASN A 171 -13.13 18.94 7.97
CA ASN A 171 -13.87 19.86 8.82
C ASN A 171 -12.90 20.92 9.36
N PRO A 172 -13.35 21.99 10.04
CA PRO A 172 -12.46 23.05 10.51
C PRO A 172 -11.30 22.62 11.43
N ASN A 173 -11.35 21.39 11.97
CA ASN A 173 -10.31 20.81 12.82
C ASN A 173 -9.36 19.86 12.07
N ILE A 174 -9.50 19.70 10.76
CA ILE A 174 -8.53 18.96 9.93
C ILE A 174 -7.43 19.93 9.50
N LYS A 175 -6.45 20.10 10.38
CA LYS A 175 -5.28 21.00 10.23
C LYS A 175 -4.16 20.58 11.19
N VAL A 176 -2.94 21.07 10.96
CA VAL A 176 -1.73 20.64 11.67
C VAL A 176 -1.82 20.91 13.18
N GLU A 177 -2.37 22.05 13.60
CA GLU A 177 -2.43 22.44 15.02
C GLU A 177 -3.29 21.49 15.86
N GLU A 178 -4.21 20.76 15.23
CA GLU A 178 -5.14 19.87 15.91
C GLU A 178 -4.59 18.46 16.08
N ILE A 179 -3.49 18.10 15.40
CA ILE A 179 -2.81 16.79 15.52
C ILE A 179 -2.62 16.36 17.00
N PRO A 180 -2.06 17.20 17.90
CA PRO A 180 -1.82 16.79 19.29
C PRO A 180 -3.05 16.88 20.21
N VAL A 181 -4.09 17.62 19.84
CA VAL A 181 -5.16 18.04 20.78
C VAL A 181 -6.58 17.65 20.35
N THR A 182 -6.74 17.14 19.13
CA THR A 182 -8.05 16.76 18.59
C THR A 182 -8.72 15.69 19.47
N SER A 183 -10.04 15.78 19.62
CA SER A 183 -10.88 14.72 20.20
C SER A 183 -11.31 13.67 19.16
N SER A 184 -11.08 13.92 17.87
CA SER A 184 -11.46 13.02 16.77
C SER A 184 -10.25 12.29 16.17
N ASN A 185 -10.44 11.04 15.73
CA ASN A 185 -9.40 10.23 15.08
C ASN A 185 -9.23 10.56 13.58
N TYR A 186 -9.92 11.56 13.03
CA TYR A 186 -9.96 11.77 11.59
C TYR A 186 -8.61 12.12 10.95
N ILE A 187 -7.71 12.84 11.62
CA ILE A 187 -6.39 13.16 11.05
C ILE A 187 -5.52 11.89 10.95
N GLY A 188 -5.41 11.13 12.05
CA GLY A 188 -4.70 9.85 12.04
C GLY A 188 -5.36 8.84 11.09
N GLY A 189 -6.69 8.85 11.03
CA GLY A 189 -7.47 8.06 10.09
C GLY A 189 -7.17 8.42 8.64
N MET A 190 -7.12 9.72 8.28
CA MET A 190 -6.75 10.15 6.92
C MET A 190 -5.37 9.60 6.52
N LEU A 191 -4.40 9.65 7.42
CA LEU A 191 -3.06 9.10 7.15
C LEU A 191 -3.07 7.57 7.03
N HIS A 192 -3.88 6.88 7.84
CA HIS A 192 -4.07 5.42 7.74
C HIS A 192 -4.73 5.02 6.42
N GLU A 193 -5.83 5.67 6.04
CA GLU A 193 -6.50 5.41 4.77
C GLU A 193 -5.62 5.77 3.57
N LEU A 194 -4.83 6.84 3.68
CA LEU A 194 -3.79 7.13 2.69
C LEU A 194 -2.79 5.97 2.60
N GLY A 195 -2.36 5.40 3.72
CA GLY A 195 -1.55 4.18 3.75
C GLY A 195 -2.15 3.05 2.90
N HIS A 196 -3.45 2.77 3.04
CA HIS A 196 -4.12 1.81 2.16
C HIS A 196 -4.11 2.22 0.69
N GLY A 197 -4.39 3.49 0.39
CA GLY A 197 -4.29 4.04 -0.96
C GLY A 197 -2.87 3.93 -1.55
N LEU A 198 -1.84 3.83 -0.72
CA LEU A 198 -0.43 3.61 -1.10
C LEU A 198 -0.06 2.12 -1.21
N GLY A 199 -1.01 1.21 -1.02
CA GLY A 199 -0.81 -0.23 -1.13
C GLY A 199 -0.44 -0.95 0.17
N LEU A 200 -0.57 -0.27 1.32
CA LEU A 200 -0.29 -0.88 2.62
C LEU A 200 -1.48 -1.73 3.09
N SER A 201 -1.17 -2.89 3.67
CA SER A 201 -2.13 -3.76 4.36
C SER A 201 -2.11 -3.45 5.86
N HIS A 202 -3.12 -3.90 6.61
CA HIS A 202 -3.02 -3.84 8.06
C HIS A 202 -1.83 -4.65 8.57
N ASN A 203 -1.30 -4.20 9.70
CA ASN A 203 -0.28 -4.93 10.44
C ASN A 203 -0.24 -4.47 11.90
N LYS A 204 0.43 -5.26 12.72
CA LYS A 204 0.71 -4.98 14.12
C LYS A 204 2.20 -4.84 14.34
N ALA A 205 2.55 -3.92 15.23
CA ALA A 205 3.90 -3.80 15.75
C ALA A 205 4.33 -5.12 16.41
N THR A 206 5.59 -5.50 16.23
CA THR A 206 6.16 -6.56 17.08
C THR A 206 6.11 -6.15 18.56
N VAL A 207 6.29 -7.11 19.48
CA VAL A 207 6.40 -6.80 20.92
C VAL A 207 7.52 -5.79 21.19
N SER A 208 8.69 -5.98 20.58
CA SER A 208 9.83 -5.07 20.73
C SER A 208 9.60 -3.69 20.08
N GLU A 209 8.98 -3.64 18.90
CA GLU A 209 8.60 -2.38 18.26
C GLU A 209 7.56 -1.62 19.08
N GLN A 210 6.54 -2.31 19.60
CA GLN A 210 5.49 -1.69 20.42
C GLN A 210 6.05 -1.01 21.66
N GLN A 211 7.10 -1.60 22.26
CA GLN A 211 7.78 -1.04 23.42
C GLN A 211 8.64 0.18 23.07
N SER A 212 9.26 0.20 21.90
CA SER A 212 10.28 1.21 21.53
C SER A 212 9.75 2.35 20.65
N LEU A 213 8.75 2.07 19.80
CA LEU A 213 8.22 2.96 18.77
C LEU A 213 6.73 3.26 18.94
N GLY A 214 6.01 2.46 19.74
CA GLY A 214 4.59 2.62 19.97
C GLY A 214 3.73 1.86 18.95
N THR A 215 2.68 2.47 18.43
CA THR A 215 1.67 1.76 17.63
C THR A 215 1.98 1.85 16.13
N SER A 216 1.86 0.73 15.40
CA SER A 216 1.97 0.76 13.94
C SER A 216 0.85 1.60 13.32
N LEU A 217 1.18 2.43 12.33
CA LEU A 217 0.23 3.30 11.62
C LEU A 217 -0.93 2.48 11.05
N MET A 218 -0.59 1.38 10.37
CA MET A 218 -1.53 0.46 9.73
C MET A 218 -2.14 -0.57 10.70
N GLY A 219 -1.84 -0.47 11.99
CA GLY A 219 -2.57 -1.16 13.05
C GLY A 219 -3.66 -0.25 13.61
N SER A 220 -3.54 0.13 14.88
CA SER A 220 -4.42 1.11 15.53
C SER A 220 -3.88 2.54 15.49
N GLY A 221 -2.93 2.80 14.58
CA GLY A 221 -2.22 4.07 14.46
C GLY A 221 -3.13 5.25 14.11
N ASN A 222 -4.24 5.00 13.44
CA ASN A 222 -5.29 5.98 13.18
C ASN A 222 -5.81 6.67 14.46
N THR A 223 -5.77 5.97 15.60
CA THR A 223 -6.24 6.49 16.90
C THR A 223 -5.12 7.10 17.75
N THR A 224 -3.87 6.76 17.47
CA THR A 224 -2.70 7.16 18.27
C THR A 224 -1.89 8.28 17.62
N PHE A 225 -1.93 8.42 16.29
CA PHE A 225 -1.15 9.42 15.56
C PHE A 225 -1.37 10.83 16.12
N GLY A 226 -0.27 11.52 16.43
CA GLY A 226 -0.27 12.86 17.03
C GLY A 226 -0.46 12.89 18.54
N ARG A 227 -0.98 11.82 19.17
CA ARG A 227 -1.30 11.76 20.60
C ARG A 227 -0.41 10.84 21.40
N GLN A 228 0.05 9.76 20.78
CA GLN A 228 0.95 8.75 21.33
C GLN A 228 1.99 8.40 20.25
N PRO A 229 3.11 7.75 20.60
CA PRO A 229 4.06 7.27 19.60
C PRO A 229 3.38 6.36 18.57
N THR A 230 3.52 6.72 17.30
CA THR A 230 3.00 5.99 16.14
C THR A 230 4.12 5.92 15.11
N PHE A 231 4.25 4.78 14.43
CA PHE A 231 5.34 4.53 13.49
C PHE A 231 4.87 3.75 12.26
N ILE A 232 5.65 3.71 11.19
CA ILE A 232 5.45 2.89 9.99
C ILE A 232 6.44 1.72 10.04
N THR A 233 5.94 0.49 9.85
CA THR A 233 6.75 -0.73 9.96
C THR A 233 7.78 -0.83 8.83
N GLU A 234 8.84 -1.61 9.04
CA GLU A 234 9.87 -1.82 8.00
C GLU A 234 9.27 -2.39 6.69
N VAL A 235 8.32 -3.32 6.82
CA VAL A 235 7.65 -3.94 5.67
C VAL A 235 6.78 -2.96 4.90
N ASP A 236 6.11 -2.03 5.58
CA ASP A 236 5.36 -0.96 4.93
C ASP A 236 6.31 0.00 4.21
N CYS A 237 7.42 0.39 4.85
CA CYS A 237 8.44 1.22 4.21
C CYS A 237 9.05 0.55 2.97
N ALA A 238 9.21 -0.78 2.95
CA ALA A 238 9.63 -1.51 1.77
C ALA A 238 8.64 -1.36 0.61
N ILE A 239 7.33 -1.47 0.90
CA ILE A 239 6.25 -1.27 -0.09
C ILE A 239 6.26 0.17 -0.60
N LEU A 240 6.30 1.16 0.31
CA LEU A 240 6.37 2.58 -0.04
C LEU A 240 7.60 2.88 -0.91
N ASN A 241 8.75 2.26 -0.64
CA ASN A 241 9.95 2.44 -1.44
C ASN A 241 9.76 2.05 -2.93
N ARG A 242 8.81 1.18 -3.26
CA ARG A 242 8.45 0.75 -4.62
C ARG A 242 7.15 1.34 -5.14
N ASN A 243 6.48 2.18 -4.37
CA ASN A 243 5.26 2.86 -4.78
C ASN A 243 5.55 3.91 -5.87
N GLN A 244 4.64 4.05 -6.85
CA GLN A 244 4.74 4.96 -8.00
C GLN A 244 5.11 6.38 -7.58
N ILE A 245 4.38 6.94 -6.61
CA ILE A 245 4.54 8.33 -6.22
C ILE A 245 5.69 8.56 -5.24
N PHE A 246 6.52 7.55 -4.96
CA PHE A 246 7.77 7.67 -4.19
C PHE A 246 9.01 7.67 -5.10
N GLN A 247 8.82 7.57 -6.42
CA GLN A 247 9.93 7.50 -7.39
C GLN A 247 10.22 8.88 -7.96
N SER A 248 11.51 9.26 -7.93
CA SER A 248 11.98 10.52 -8.54
C SER A 248 11.96 10.49 -10.07
N THR A 249 11.76 9.32 -10.66
CA THR A 249 11.61 9.10 -12.10
C THR A 249 10.51 8.06 -12.34
N PRO A 250 9.65 8.22 -13.36
CA PRO A 250 8.63 7.23 -13.69
C PRO A 250 9.22 5.84 -13.91
N VAL A 251 8.56 4.82 -13.38
CA VAL A 251 8.99 3.42 -13.51
C VAL A 251 8.25 2.75 -14.67
N PRO A 252 8.93 2.26 -15.72
CA PRO A 252 8.28 1.55 -16.81
C PRO A 252 7.51 0.32 -16.32
N GLY A 253 6.26 0.18 -16.77
CA GLY A 253 5.40 -0.93 -16.39
C GLY A 253 5.06 -0.94 -14.90
N ILE A 254 4.99 0.24 -14.26
CA ILE A 254 4.51 0.38 -12.89
C ILE A 254 3.21 -0.40 -12.71
N TYR A 255 3.17 -1.25 -11.69
CA TYR A 255 2.05 -2.12 -11.35
C TYR A 255 1.56 -3.11 -12.41
N GLU A 256 2.27 -3.28 -13.53
CA GLU A 256 1.99 -4.40 -14.44
C GLU A 256 2.01 -5.72 -13.67
N GLY A 257 1.08 -6.61 -14.03
CA GLY A 257 0.96 -7.93 -13.42
C GLY A 257 2.27 -8.72 -13.51
N ALA A 258 2.50 -9.54 -12.49
CA ALA A 258 3.57 -10.52 -12.44
C ALA A 258 2.97 -11.93 -12.29
N THR A 259 3.66 -12.93 -12.80
CA THR A 259 3.38 -14.34 -12.55
C THR A 259 4.50 -14.91 -11.70
N THR A 260 4.13 -15.45 -10.54
CA THR A 260 5.09 -15.88 -9.53
C THR A 260 4.65 -17.18 -8.88
N THR A 261 5.61 -17.96 -8.38
CA THR A 261 5.38 -19.05 -7.42
C THR A 261 6.25 -18.85 -6.19
N ALA A 262 5.85 -19.38 -5.05
CA ALA A 262 6.70 -19.54 -3.87
C ALA A 262 6.62 -20.98 -3.38
N SER A 263 7.77 -21.53 -2.97
CA SER A 263 7.91 -22.91 -2.51
C SER A 263 8.65 -22.90 -1.17
N PRO A 264 7.97 -22.53 -0.07
CA PRO A 264 8.57 -22.50 1.26
C PRO A 264 8.66 -23.89 1.87
N GLN A 265 9.57 -24.00 2.83
CA GLN A 265 9.74 -25.09 3.78
C GLN A 265 9.73 -24.46 5.16
N LEU A 266 8.90 -24.99 6.05
CA LEU A 266 8.73 -24.48 7.40
C LEU A 266 9.30 -25.46 8.41
N THR A 267 10.09 -24.95 9.34
CA THR A 267 10.57 -25.68 10.49
C THR A 267 10.43 -24.81 11.72
N PHE A 268 9.85 -25.34 12.80
CA PHE A 268 9.77 -24.63 14.08
C PHE A 268 10.96 -25.02 14.96
N ASP A 269 11.64 -24.02 15.52
CA ASP A 269 12.71 -24.22 16.49
C ASP A 269 12.15 -23.96 17.90
N ASP A 270 11.91 -25.05 18.65
CA ASP A 270 11.39 -24.98 20.02
C ASP A 270 12.32 -24.23 20.98
N ALA A 271 13.64 -24.26 20.75
CA ALA A 271 14.61 -23.63 21.64
C ALA A 271 14.58 -22.10 21.52
N THR A 272 14.41 -21.60 20.30
CA THR A 272 14.34 -20.15 20.02
C THR A 272 12.92 -19.63 19.84
N GLN A 273 11.91 -20.52 19.90
CA GLN A 273 10.49 -20.21 19.67
C GLN A 273 10.29 -19.44 18.36
N SER A 274 10.93 -19.91 17.29
CA SER A 274 10.98 -19.23 16.00
C SER A 274 10.54 -20.16 14.87
N LEU A 275 9.69 -19.62 13.99
CA LEU A 275 9.35 -20.26 12.73
C LEU A 275 10.44 -19.92 11.71
N HIS A 276 11.26 -20.91 11.36
CA HIS A 276 12.24 -20.77 10.30
C HIS A 276 11.58 -21.07 8.94
N VAL A 277 11.66 -20.09 8.04
CA VAL A 277 11.07 -20.10 6.71
C VAL A 277 12.20 -20.02 5.69
N GLN A 278 12.35 -21.06 4.89
CA GLN A 278 13.31 -21.08 3.79
C GLN A 278 12.66 -21.59 2.51
N GLY A 279 13.22 -21.26 1.35
CA GLY A 279 12.65 -21.76 0.09
C GLY A 279 13.17 -21.05 -1.14
N SER A 280 12.41 -21.21 -2.22
CA SER A 280 12.67 -20.57 -3.50
C SER A 280 11.40 -19.97 -4.08
N PHE A 281 11.56 -19.06 -5.05
CA PHE A 281 10.46 -18.48 -5.80
C PHE A 281 10.80 -18.39 -7.29
N THR A 282 9.75 -18.30 -8.11
CA THR A 282 9.85 -17.90 -9.51
C THR A 282 9.14 -16.58 -9.72
N SER A 283 9.61 -15.78 -10.68
CA SER A 283 8.97 -14.52 -11.06
C SER A 283 9.37 -14.13 -12.49
N ASP A 284 8.40 -13.70 -13.28
CA ASP A 284 8.62 -13.09 -14.61
C ASP A 284 8.98 -11.60 -14.54
N LYS A 285 8.85 -10.98 -13.36
CA LYS A 285 9.29 -9.61 -13.04
C LYS A 285 10.40 -9.64 -11.99
N THR A 286 11.23 -8.60 -11.94
CA THR A 286 12.31 -8.53 -10.94
C THR A 286 11.75 -8.27 -9.55
N VAL A 287 12.00 -9.18 -8.61
CA VAL A 287 11.64 -9.04 -7.19
C VAL A 287 12.67 -8.13 -6.50
N SER A 288 12.21 -7.10 -5.79
CA SER A 288 13.08 -6.24 -4.99
C SER A 288 13.26 -6.76 -3.57
N ASP A 289 12.18 -7.21 -2.96
CA ASP A 289 12.13 -7.63 -1.56
C ASP A 289 11.16 -8.80 -1.42
N ILE A 290 11.42 -9.66 -0.44
CA ILE A 290 10.48 -10.68 0.00
C ILE A 290 10.05 -10.33 1.42
N LEU A 291 8.76 -10.36 1.66
CA LEU A 291 8.16 -9.86 2.89
C LEU A 291 7.28 -10.97 3.47
N PHE A 292 7.27 -11.12 4.79
CA PHE A 292 6.61 -12.22 5.49
C PHE A 292 5.65 -11.65 6.52
N TRP A 293 4.38 -12.04 6.48
CA TRP A 293 3.43 -11.74 7.54
C TRP A 293 3.02 -13.03 8.22
N LEU A 294 3.03 -13.00 9.55
CA LEU A 294 2.46 -14.04 10.38
C LEU A 294 1.17 -13.51 11.00
N ASP A 295 0.06 -14.18 10.71
CA ASP A 295 -1.28 -13.76 11.06
C ASP A 295 -1.98 -14.83 11.92
N PRO A 296 -2.09 -14.65 13.24
CA PRO A 296 -2.84 -15.57 14.09
C PRO A 296 -4.35 -15.40 13.84
N ASN A 297 -5.08 -16.50 13.59
CA ASN A 297 -6.54 -16.47 13.52
C ASN A 297 -7.15 -16.45 14.93
N VAL A 298 -7.01 -15.32 15.62
CA VAL A 298 -7.36 -15.16 17.03
C VAL A 298 -8.85 -15.43 17.23
N ASN A 299 -9.18 -16.38 18.10
CA ASN A 299 -10.57 -16.76 18.41
C ASN A 299 -11.43 -17.06 17.17
N ASN A 300 -10.82 -17.55 16.09
CA ASN A 300 -11.48 -17.83 14.82
C ASN A 300 -12.18 -16.60 14.19
N GLU A 301 -11.56 -15.41 14.28
CA GLU A 301 -12.03 -14.20 13.60
C GLU A 301 -12.10 -14.35 12.07
N GLY A 302 -11.34 -15.30 11.52
CA GLY A 302 -11.27 -15.69 10.12
C GLY A 302 -9.98 -15.21 9.47
N SER A 303 -9.89 -15.38 8.15
CA SER A 303 -8.72 -14.99 7.35
C SER A 303 -9.07 -13.89 6.36
N GLY A 304 -8.06 -13.12 5.93
CA GLY A 304 -8.18 -12.11 4.88
C GLY A 304 -8.29 -10.65 5.37
N VAL A 305 -8.62 -9.76 4.44
CA VAL A 305 -8.62 -8.31 4.67
C VAL A 305 -9.62 -7.92 5.77
N ASN A 306 -9.20 -7.01 6.65
CA ASN A 306 -9.94 -6.52 7.83
C ASN A 306 -10.02 -7.54 8.99
N LYS A 307 -9.32 -8.66 8.88
CA LYS A 307 -9.16 -9.67 9.93
C LYS A 307 -7.68 -9.89 10.28
N ASP A 308 -6.83 -8.97 9.84
CA ASP A 308 -5.37 -9.07 9.83
C ASP A 308 -4.69 -7.90 10.57
N TYR A 309 -5.42 -7.22 11.46
CA TYR A 309 -4.89 -6.13 12.30
C TYR A 309 -3.86 -6.60 13.33
N ASN A 310 -3.83 -7.89 13.61
CA ASN A 310 -2.88 -8.59 14.47
C ASN A 310 -1.71 -9.20 13.70
N SER A 311 -1.68 -9.07 12.37
CA SER A 311 -0.66 -9.65 11.53
C SER A 311 0.67 -8.91 11.67
N VAL A 312 1.75 -9.61 12.03
CA VAL A 312 3.08 -9.01 12.21
C VAL A 312 3.95 -9.30 11.00
N GLY A 313 4.67 -8.29 10.51
CA GLY A 313 5.44 -8.36 9.27
C GLY A 313 6.96 -8.29 9.47
N TRP A 314 7.72 -9.06 8.70
CA TRP A 314 9.18 -9.01 8.60
C TRP A 314 9.64 -8.89 7.16
N ARG A 315 10.73 -8.16 6.94
CA ARG A 315 11.41 -8.08 5.65
C ARG A 315 12.52 -9.13 5.57
N GLY A 316 12.50 -9.93 4.52
CA GLY A 316 13.58 -10.87 4.19
C GLY A 316 14.45 -10.39 3.04
N LEU A 317 15.58 -11.08 2.85
CA LEU A 317 16.51 -10.84 1.77
C LEU A 317 16.22 -11.77 0.58
N VAL A 318 16.31 -11.23 -0.63
CA VAL A 318 16.39 -12.05 -1.84
C VAL A 318 17.81 -12.56 -1.98
N LEU A 319 18.00 -13.87 -1.82
CA LEU A 319 19.29 -14.55 -1.92
C LEU A 319 19.54 -15.03 -3.36
N SER A 320 20.77 -15.44 -3.63
CA SER A 320 21.16 -15.95 -4.96
C SER A 320 20.27 -17.11 -5.42
N GLY A 321 19.92 -17.10 -6.71
CA GLY A 321 19.09 -18.15 -7.30
C GLY A 321 17.61 -18.07 -6.92
N ASN A 322 17.11 -16.85 -6.61
CA ASN A 322 15.73 -16.61 -6.17
C ASN A 322 15.34 -17.45 -4.95
N THR A 323 16.22 -17.46 -3.95
CA THR A 323 16.00 -18.16 -2.69
C THR A 323 15.80 -17.17 -1.55
N TYR A 324 15.28 -17.66 -0.43
CA TYR A 324 15.11 -16.89 0.80
C TYR A 324 15.30 -17.80 2.02
N ASN A 325 15.71 -17.17 3.11
CA ASN A 325 15.80 -17.78 4.43
C ASN A 325 15.57 -16.67 5.47
N ILE A 326 14.62 -16.87 6.38
CA ILE A 326 14.34 -15.97 7.48
C ILE A 326 13.87 -16.75 8.71
N ASN A 327 14.19 -16.23 9.90
CA ASN A 327 13.61 -16.67 11.16
C ASN A 327 12.53 -15.66 11.58
N LEU A 328 11.33 -16.14 11.86
CA LEU A 328 10.21 -15.35 12.37
C LEU A 328 10.01 -15.69 13.85
N PRO A 329 10.45 -14.83 14.79
CA PRO A 329 10.30 -15.11 16.22
C PRO A 329 8.82 -15.05 16.60
N VAL A 330 8.23 -16.18 17.00
CA VAL A 330 6.80 -16.21 17.35
C VAL A 330 6.54 -15.42 18.63
N GLN A 331 7.53 -15.29 19.52
CA GLN A 331 7.41 -14.44 20.72
C GLN A 331 7.32 -12.94 20.42
N GLU A 332 7.64 -12.50 19.20
CA GLU A 332 7.50 -11.11 18.78
C GLU A 332 6.10 -10.77 18.27
N ILE A 333 5.20 -11.76 18.13
CA ILE A 333 3.78 -11.48 17.88
C ILE A 333 3.05 -11.24 19.20
N GLN A 334 2.09 -10.31 19.19
CA GLN A 334 1.38 -9.95 20.42
C GLN A 334 0.35 -11.00 20.83
N ASP A 335 -0.30 -11.63 19.85
CA ASP A 335 -1.41 -12.55 20.06
C ASP A 335 -0.95 -14.00 19.77
N HIS A 336 -0.93 -14.85 20.79
CA HIS A 336 -0.49 -16.25 20.69
C HIS A 336 -1.47 -17.21 21.38
N GLY A 337 -1.62 -18.39 20.80
CA GLY A 337 -2.48 -19.45 21.30
C GLY A 337 -2.53 -20.67 20.37
N ASP A 338 -3.28 -21.68 20.79
CA ASP A 338 -3.58 -22.88 20.00
C ASP A 338 -4.61 -22.53 18.91
N TRP A 339 -4.11 -21.90 17.85
CA TRP A 339 -4.90 -21.37 16.73
C TRP A 339 -4.31 -21.82 15.40
N GLN A 340 -5.09 -21.64 14.33
CA GLN A 340 -4.57 -21.64 12.97
C GLN A 340 -3.85 -20.30 12.71
N TYR A 341 -2.75 -20.34 11.96
CA TYR A 341 -1.97 -19.18 11.56
C TYR A 341 -1.89 -19.13 10.04
N GLU A 342 -1.94 -17.93 9.46
CA GLU A 342 -1.57 -17.69 8.07
C GLU A 342 -0.15 -17.12 7.99
N LEU A 343 0.72 -17.81 7.25
CA LEU A 343 1.97 -17.26 6.76
C LEU A 343 1.73 -16.69 5.36
N LYS A 344 1.83 -15.37 5.21
CA LYS A 344 1.75 -14.69 3.91
C LYS A 344 3.17 -14.34 3.46
N ILE A 345 3.64 -14.98 2.39
CA ILE A 345 4.89 -14.63 1.71
C ILE A 345 4.54 -13.69 0.55
N LYS A 346 4.93 -12.42 0.67
CA LYS A 346 4.70 -11.39 -0.34
C LYS A 346 5.98 -11.13 -1.11
N LEU A 347 5.94 -11.38 -2.42
CA LEU A 347 6.98 -10.96 -3.36
C LEU A 347 6.67 -9.53 -3.80
N LEU A 348 7.54 -8.58 -3.43
CA LEU A 348 7.45 -7.19 -3.85
C LEU A 348 8.35 -6.96 -5.06
N MET A 349 7.76 -6.52 -6.17
CA MET A 349 8.47 -6.33 -7.43
C MET A 349 9.05 -4.92 -7.52
N GLN A 350 10.10 -4.74 -8.33
CA GLN A 350 10.70 -3.43 -8.56
C GLN A 350 9.71 -2.41 -9.15
N ASN A 351 8.67 -2.86 -9.85
CA ASN A 351 7.60 -2.02 -10.40
C ASN A 351 6.44 -1.77 -9.42
N GLY A 352 6.58 -2.13 -8.14
CA GLY A 352 5.57 -1.91 -7.11
C GLY A 352 4.46 -2.95 -7.04
N THR A 353 4.40 -3.92 -7.97
CA THR A 353 3.44 -5.04 -7.89
C THR A 353 3.77 -5.94 -6.71
N ILE A 354 2.75 -6.36 -5.97
CA ILE A 354 2.89 -7.35 -4.88
C ILE A 354 2.15 -8.62 -5.27
N LYS A 355 2.81 -9.78 -5.11
CA LYS A 355 2.15 -11.09 -5.16
C LYS A 355 2.24 -11.78 -3.81
N THR A 356 1.08 -12.14 -3.28
CA THR A 356 0.95 -12.81 -1.98
C THR A 356 0.72 -14.30 -2.20
N HIS A 357 1.52 -15.12 -1.53
CA HIS A 357 1.34 -16.57 -1.41
C HIS A 357 1.04 -16.88 0.06
N THR A 358 -0.13 -17.47 0.34
CA THR A 358 -0.59 -17.72 1.70
C THR A 358 -0.52 -19.21 2.02
N TYR A 359 0.04 -19.54 3.17
CA TYR A 359 0.17 -20.89 3.70
C TYR A 359 -0.43 -20.94 5.11
N SER A 360 -0.95 -22.10 5.50
CA SER A 360 -1.54 -22.29 6.83
C SER A 360 -0.78 -23.35 7.61
N PHE A 361 -0.74 -23.16 8.92
CA PHE A 361 -0.28 -24.13 9.92
C PHE A 361 -0.97 -23.84 11.25
N GLU A 362 -0.81 -24.69 12.25
CA GLU A 362 -1.42 -24.48 13.56
C GLU A 362 -0.45 -24.74 14.72
N PHE A 363 -0.83 -24.25 15.90
CA PHE A 363 -0.26 -24.71 17.16
C PHE A 363 -1.33 -25.52 17.91
N VAL A 364 -0.94 -26.67 18.46
CA VAL A 364 -1.81 -27.54 19.26
C VAL A 364 -1.09 -27.90 20.54
N ASN A 365 -1.67 -27.56 21.69
CA ASN A 365 -1.01 -27.65 23.01
C ASN A 365 0.34 -26.93 23.07
N GLY A 366 0.47 -25.81 22.35
CA GLY A 366 1.71 -25.03 22.25
C GLY A 366 2.78 -25.62 21.33
N GLU A 367 2.50 -26.73 20.62
CA GLU A 367 3.44 -27.35 19.68
C GLU A 367 3.07 -27.02 18.23
N TYR A 368 4.07 -26.65 17.42
CA TYR A 368 3.88 -26.45 15.98
C TYR A 368 3.39 -27.74 15.34
N THR A 369 2.24 -27.67 14.69
CA THR A 369 1.62 -28.80 14.00
C THR A 369 1.40 -28.41 12.54
N PRO A 370 2.09 -29.07 11.58
CA PRO A 370 1.83 -28.84 10.17
C PRO A 370 0.44 -29.35 9.79
N GLU A 371 -0.26 -28.61 8.94
CA GLU A 371 -1.55 -29.06 8.44
C GLU A 371 -1.33 -30.15 7.38
N THR A 372 -2.06 -31.27 7.48
CA THR A 372 -1.86 -32.46 6.60
C THR A 372 -3.09 -32.78 5.75
N LYS A 373 -4.08 -31.90 5.74
CA LYS A 373 -5.36 -32.09 5.02
C LYS A 373 -5.64 -30.89 4.14
N ALA A 374 -6.00 -31.15 2.89
CA ALA A 374 -6.46 -30.11 1.99
C ALA A 374 -7.94 -29.78 2.25
N GLY A 375 -8.26 -28.51 2.38
CA GLY A 375 -9.63 -28.03 2.55
C GLY A 375 -10.25 -27.58 1.23
N VAL A 376 -11.49 -27.97 0.94
CA VAL A 376 -12.29 -27.44 -0.18
C VAL A 376 -13.59 -26.85 0.32
N TYR A 377 -13.99 -25.69 -0.22
CA TYR A 377 -15.09 -24.89 0.34
C TYR A 377 -16.05 -24.36 -0.72
N GLN A 378 -17.30 -24.20 -0.29
CA GLN A 378 -18.41 -23.77 -1.13
C GLN A 378 -18.22 -22.40 -1.76
N HIS A 379 -17.80 -21.43 -0.95
CA HIS A 379 -17.74 -20.03 -1.34
C HIS A 379 -16.32 -19.51 -1.33
N SER A 380 -16.12 -18.34 -1.93
CA SER A 380 -14.85 -17.62 -1.88
C SER A 380 -14.42 -17.35 -0.43
N SER A 381 -13.11 -17.23 -0.23
CA SER A 381 -12.49 -16.99 1.08
C SER A 381 -12.88 -18.03 2.13
N TYR A 382 -12.99 -19.30 1.70
CA TYR A 382 -13.16 -20.47 2.56
C TYR A 382 -14.47 -20.44 3.39
N ASN A 383 -15.54 -19.89 2.82
CA ASN A 383 -16.86 -19.80 3.47
C ASN A 383 -17.82 -20.89 2.98
N GLY A 384 -18.95 -21.02 3.68
CA GLY A 384 -19.98 -22.02 3.39
C GLY A 384 -19.63 -23.38 3.99
N TRP A 385 -20.06 -24.46 3.34
CA TRP A 385 -19.62 -25.80 3.73
C TRP A 385 -18.14 -26.01 3.39
N GLY A 386 -17.47 -26.90 4.13
CA GLY A 386 -16.07 -27.27 3.91
C GLY A 386 -15.86 -28.77 4.09
N VAL A 387 -14.94 -29.33 3.31
CA VAL A 387 -14.49 -30.73 3.40
C VAL A 387 -12.97 -30.76 3.52
N GLU A 388 -12.47 -31.53 4.50
CA GLU A 388 -11.04 -31.77 4.70
C GLU A 388 -10.64 -33.13 4.11
N LEU A 389 -9.62 -33.14 3.26
CA LEU A 389 -9.18 -34.27 2.45
C LEU A 389 -7.73 -34.64 2.80
N GLU A 390 -7.52 -35.90 3.16
CA GLU A 390 -6.17 -36.46 3.26
C GLU A 390 -5.61 -36.76 1.85
N ALA A 391 -4.33 -37.12 1.76
CA ALA A 391 -3.76 -37.61 0.51
C ALA A 391 -4.57 -38.82 0.00
N GLY A 392 -4.98 -38.78 -1.27
CA GLY A 392 -5.88 -39.77 -1.84
C GLY A 392 -6.62 -39.30 -3.09
N SER A 393 -7.54 -40.12 -3.58
CA SER A 393 -8.36 -39.81 -4.75
C SER A 393 -9.83 -39.96 -4.42
N TYR A 394 -10.61 -38.93 -4.71
CA TYR A 394 -11.99 -38.77 -4.32
C TYR A 394 -12.87 -38.58 -5.57
N THR A 395 -13.65 -39.60 -5.91
CA THR A 395 -14.73 -39.52 -6.91
C THR A 395 -15.85 -38.59 -6.41
N THR A 396 -16.76 -38.18 -7.29
CA THR A 396 -17.92 -37.34 -6.93
C THR A 396 -18.71 -37.95 -5.78
N SER A 397 -18.95 -39.26 -5.83
CA SER A 397 -19.68 -39.97 -4.77
C SER A 397 -18.97 -39.92 -3.41
N GLN A 398 -17.63 -39.96 -3.39
CA GLN A 398 -16.85 -39.91 -2.16
C GLN A 398 -16.80 -38.49 -1.59
N LEU A 399 -16.67 -37.46 -2.44
CA LEU A 399 -16.75 -36.06 -2.02
C LEU A 399 -18.12 -35.73 -1.42
N VAL A 400 -19.21 -36.16 -2.08
CA VAL A 400 -20.57 -35.97 -1.57
C VAL A 400 -20.78 -36.70 -0.25
N ALA A 401 -20.21 -37.91 -0.08
CA ALA A 401 -20.29 -38.64 1.18
C ALA A 401 -19.56 -37.94 2.34
N LEU A 402 -18.54 -37.11 2.05
CA LEU A 402 -17.83 -36.29 3.03
C LEU A 402 -18.54 -34.95 3.33
N GLY A 403 -19.68 -34.68 2.69
CA GLY A 403 -20.47 -33.46 2.88
C GLY A 403 -20.27 -32.39 1.81
N GLY A 404 -19.47 -32.66 0.77
CA GLY A 404 -19.31 -31.76 -0.36
C GLY A 404 -20.51 -31.79 -1.32
N ILE A 405 -20.58 -30.78 -2.19
CA ILE A 405 -21.58 -30.69 -3.25
C ILE A 405 -20.87 -30.62 -4.59
N ASP A 406 -21.32 -31.46 -5.53
CA ASP A 406 -20.80 -31.50 -6.90
C ASP A 406 -21.01 -30.16 -7.59
N ASN A 407 -19.99 -29.68 -8.31
CA ASN A 407 -20.05 -28.40 -9.04
C ASN A 407 -20.40 -27.18 -8.14
N ASP A 408 -19.91 -27.15 -6.90
CA ASP A 408 -20.21 -26.07 -5.93
C ASP A 408 -18.97 -25.70 -5.10
N ILE A 409 -17.75 -26.01 -5.57
CA ILE A 409 -16.48 -25.63 -4.91
C ILE A 409 -15.96 -24.34 -5.53
N SER A 410 -15.71 -23.34 -4.68
CA SER A 410 -15.20 -22.01 -5.08
C SER A 410 -13.80 -21.68 -4.54
N SER A 411 -13.33 -22.33 -3.47
CA SER A 411 -12.01 -22.07 -2.88
C SER A 411 -11.35 -23.33 -2.30
N VAL A 412 -10.02 -23.32 -2.22
CA VAL A 412 -9.19 -24.47 -1.81
C VAL A 412 -8.05 -24.01 -0.90
N ARG A 413 -7.80 -24.75 0.18
CA ARG A 413 -6.60 -24.64 1.01
C ARG A 413 -5.73 -25.87 0.79
N VAL A 414 -4.49 -25.65 0.35
CA VAL A 414 -3.53 -26.75 0.16
C VAL A 414 -2.35 -26.54 1.10
N PRO A 415 -2.25 -27.34 2.17
CA PRO A 415 -1.13 -27.27 3.10
C PRO A 415 0.22 -27.51 2.45
N LEU A 416 1.28 -27.14 3.18
CA LEU A 416 2.65 -27.36 2.76
C LEU A 416 2.96 -28.85 2.57
N GLY A 417 3.62 -29.17 1.45
CA GLY A 417 3.98 -30.55 1.10
C GLY A 417 2.82 -31.37 0.52
N LEU A 418 1.68 -30.75 0.25
CA LEU A 418 0.59 -31.33 -0.52
C LEU A 418 0.43 -30.61 -1.85
N LYS A 419 -0.26 -31.29 -2.77
CA LYS A 419 -0.77 -30.80 -4.05
C LYS A 419 -2.18 -31.33 -4.28
N VAL A 420 -3.06 -30.49 -4.82
CA VAL A 420 -4.45 -30.83 -5.15
C VAL A 420 -4.68 -30.65 -6.65
N THR A 421 -5.23 -31.67 -7.31
CA THR A 421 -5.75 -31.55 -8.68
C THR A 421 -7.26 -31.70 -8.66
N LEU A 422 -7.96 -30.65 -9.09
CA LEU A 422 -9.40 -30.63 -9.29
C LEU A 422 -9.72 -31.08 -10.71
N TYR A 423 -10.79 -31.86 -10.89
CA TYR A 423 -11.25 -32.35 -12.19
C TYR A 423 -12.70 -31.96 -12.42
N SER A 424 -13.02 -31.54 -13.65
CA SER A 424 -14.35 -31.04 -14.02
C SER A 424 -15.39 -32.14 -14.19
N GLU A 425 -14.97 -33.40 -14.25
CA GLU A 425 -15.83 -34.57 -14.39
C GLU A 425 -15.48 -35.61 -13.32
N ASP A 426 -16.36 -36.59 -13.13
CA ASP A 426 -16.11 -37.69 -12.21
C ASP A 426 -14.96 -38.60 -12.69
N ASN A 427 -14.41 -39.38 -11.74
CA ASN A 427 -13.34 -40.36 -11.97
C ASN A 427 -12.08 -39.76 -12.61
N PHE A 428 -11.72 -38.53 -12.22
CA PHE A 428 -10.46 -37.85 -12.56
C PHE A 428 -10.31 -37.61 -14.06
N THR A 429 -11.40 -37.19 -14.71
CA THR A 429 -11.45 -36.89 -16.14
C THR A 429 -11.90 -35.45 -16.39
N GLY A 430 -11.86 -35.01 -17.65
CA GLY A 430 -12.27 -33.64 -18.03
C GLY A 430 -11.15 -32.61 -17.94
N GLU A 431 -11.54 -31.33 -17.80
CA GLU A 431 -10.63 -30.22 -17.54
C GLU A 431 -10.04 -30.40 -16.13
N SER A 432 -8.75 -30.11 -15.94
CA SER A 432 -8.13 -30.15 -14.62
C SER A 432 -7.52 -28.81 -14.22
N TYR A 433 -7.51 -28.57 -12.90
CA TYR A 433 -6.89 -27.41 -12.28
C TYR A 433 -6.01 -27.87 -11.13
N GLU A 434 -4.70 -27.72 -11.30
CA GLU A 434 -3.70 -28.10 -10.30
C GLU A 434 -3.39 -26.92 -9.38
N VAL A 435 -3.39 -27.20 -8.08
CA VAL A 435 -2.99 -26.31 -7.00
C VAL A 435 -1.87 -27.02 -6.27
N THR A 436 -0.61 -26.61 -6.47
CA THR A 436 0.54 -27.18 -5.76
C THR A 436 0.46 -26.83 -4.29
N THR A 437 0.91 -25.66 -3.85
CA THR A 437 0.88 -25.34 -2.42
C THR A 437 0.45 -23.91 -2.19
N GLY A 438 -0.46 -23.71 -1.24
CA GLY A 438 -1.00 -22.42 -0.85
C GLY A 438 -2.53 -22.33 -0.94
N ASN A 439 -3.08 -21.27 -0.36
CA ASN A 439 -4.52 -21.08 -0.27
C ASN A 439 -5.05 -20.27 -1.47
N VAL A 440 -5.98 -20.86 -2.24
CA VAL A 440 -6.69 -20.22 -3.35
C VAL A 440 -8.06 -19.76 -2.88
N SER A 441 -8.20 -18.46 -2.63
CA SER A 441 -9.44 -17.87 -2.08
C SER A 441 -10.59 -17.80 -3.09
N PHE A 442 -10.32 -17.91 -4.40
CA PHE A 442 -11.34 -18.00 -5.45
C PHE A 442 -10.80 -18.67 -6.72
N LEU A 443 -11.46 -19.73 -7.18
CA LEU A 443 -11.02 -20.56 -8.32
C LEU A 443 -11.22 -19.93 -9.71
N SER A 444 -11.82 -18.73 -9.79
CA SER A 444 -12.03 -17.98 -11.04
C SER A 444 -12.64 -18.84 -12.17
N ALA A 445 -11.87 -19.21 -13.19
CA ALA A 445 -12.36 -19.96 -14.35
C ALA A 445 -12.76 -21.41 -14.03
N PHE A 446 -12.33 -21.94 -12.88
CA PHE A 446 -12.66 -23.28 -12.38
C PHE A 446 -13.72 -23.28 -11.27
N ASN A 447 -14.35 -22.13 -11.01
CA ASN A 447 -15.40 -21.99 -10.01
C ASN A 447 -16.61 -22.88 -10.33
N ASP A 448 -17.13 -23.59 -9.32
CA ASP A 448 -18.33 -24.42 -9.42
C ASP A 448 -18.27 -25.49 -10.52
N LYS A 449 -17.06 -25.98 -10.84
CA LYS A 449 -16.82 -27.02 -11.85
C LYS A 449 -16.34 -28.35 -11.31
N THR A 450 -15.92 -28.41 -10.05
CA THR A 450 -15.19 -29.58 -9.56
C THR A 450 -16.15 -30.74 -9.27
N SER A 451 -15.87 -31.89 -9.88
CA SER A 451 -16.60 -33.15 -9.67
C SER A 451 -15.75 -34.25 -9.05
N SER A 452 -14.45 -34.28 -9.27
CA SER A 452 -13.54 -35.23 -8.58
C SER A 452 -12.19 -34.59 -8.26
N ILE A 453 -11.49 -35.13 -7.25
CA ILE A 453 -10.27 -34.52 -6.69
C ILE A 453 -9.21 -35.57 -6.43
N VAL A 454 -7.96 -35.23 -6.73
CA VAL A 454 -6.78 -35.98 -6.32
C VAL A 454 -5.92 -35.10 -5.40
N VAL A 455 -5.53 -35.62 -4.25
CA VAL A 455 -4.62 -34.99 -3.29
C VAL A 455 -3.35 -35.84 -3.21
N GLU A 456 -2.20 -35.25 -3.48
CA GLU A 456 -0.89 -35.90 -3.53
C GLU A 456 0.10 -35.21 -2.57
N GLU A 457 1.14 -35.93 -2.15
CA GLU A 457 2.32 -35.32 -1.53
C GLU A 457 3.16 -34.65 -2.63
N ASP A 458 3.73 -33.47 -2.36
CA ASP A 458 4.57 -32.67 -3.28
C ASP A 458 6.08 -32.76 -2.97
#